data_AF-A0A950P0H4-F1
#
_entry.id   AF-A0A950P0H4-F1
#
_cell.length_a   1.000
_cell.length_b   1.000
_cell.length_c   1.000
_cell.angle_alpha   90.00
_cell.angle_beta   90.00
_cell.angle_gamma   90.00
#
_symmetry.space_group_name_H-M   'P 1'
#
loop_
_entity.id
_entity.type
_entity.pdbx_description
1 polymer ?
#
loop_
_entity_poly.entity_id
_entity_poly.type
_entity_poly.pdbx_seq_one_letter_code
_entity_poly.pdbx_strand_id
1 'polypeptide(L)'
;MEAGSLTPRTPVIAVRPLAAIRRYVGRWGLIVALAILPIYYGVRDLTHGYAAGVVAGHPVIHHDLTQLGFNFAVGISNGAIWALIAIGYTLVYGIIELINFAHGDVFMIGSFTAVGLWGTFGIGLSTGTAGVIGGLLGTLVVTMIVCGVLNVLIERVAYRPLRSAPKLAPLITAVGFSFILQNVGLLWRGG
;
A
#
# COMPACT_ATOMS: atom_id res chain seq x y z
N MET A 1 60.95 44.09 -6.21
CA MET A 1 60.26 42.79 -6.40
C MET A 1 58.87 42.95 -5.83
N GLU A 2 57.91 43.24 -6.69
CA GLU A 2 56.53 43.63 -6.34
C GLU A 2 55.75 42.46 -5.74
N ALA A 3 55.16 42.68 -4.58
CA ALA A 3 54.11 41.81 -4.05
C ALA A 3 52.81 42.10 -4.80
N GLY A 4 52.52 41.29 -5.82
CA GLY A 4 51.27 41.35 -6.58
C GLY A 4 50.06 41.12 -5.69
N SER A 5 49.18 42.11 -5.62
CA SER A 5 47.91 42.05 -4.91
C SER A 5 46.97 41.04 -5.58
N LEU A 6 46.75 39.90 -4.92
CA LEU A 6 45.74 38.92 -5.33
C LEU A 6 44.39 39.36 -4.79
N THR A 7 43.66 40.19 -5.54
CA THR A 7 42.24 40.41 -5.26
C THR A 7 41.49 39.09 -5.51
N PRO A 8 40.70 38.57 -4.54
CA PRO A 8 39.92 37.36 -4.75
C PRO A 8 38.89 37.63 -5.85
N ARG A 9 39.02 36.95 -7.00
CA ARG A 9 37.96 36.96 -8.02
C ARG A 9 36.78 36.20 -7.42
N THR A 10 35.69 36.90 -7.11
CA THR A 10 34.44 36.25 -6.76
C THR A 10 33.99 35.39 -7.96
N PRO A 11 33.72 34.10 -7.78
CA PRO A 11 33.28 33.25 -8.87
C PRO A 11 31.93 33.76 -9.38
N VAL A 12 31.86 34.11 -10.67
CA VAL A 12 30.60 34.47 -11.33
C VAL A 12 29.76 33.21 -11.43
N ILE A 13 28.72 33.10 -10.60
CA ILE A 13 27.75 32.00 -10.66
C ILE A 13 26.96 32.16 -11.97
N ALA A 14 27.25 31.33 -12.96
CA ALA A 14 26.44 31.22 -14.16
C ALA A 14 25.05 30.68 -13.77
N VAL A 15 24.09 31.57 -13.57
CA VAL A 15 22.68 31.21 -13.38
C VAL A 15 22.19 30.53 -14.66
N ARG A 16 22.00 29.20 -14.61
CA ARG A 16 21.35 28.43 -15.68
C ARG A 16 19.84 28.47 -15.45
N PRO A 17 19.07 29.38 -16.08
CA PRO A 17 17.64 29.59 -15.78
C PRO A 17 16.81 28.31 -15.99
N LEU A 18 17.16 27.49 -16.99
CA LEU A 18 16.50 26.21 -17.26
C LEU A 18 16.69 25.18 -16.14
N ALA A 19 17.83 25.22 -15.43
CA ALA A 19 18.07 24.35 -14.29
C ALA A 19 17.21 24.74 -13.07
N ALA A 20 16.92 26.03 -12.90
CA ALA A 20 16.04 26.52 -11.85
C ALA A 20 14.57 26.12 -12.11
N ILE A 21 14.09 26.27 -13.35
CA ILE A 21 12.75 25.83 -13.76
C ILE A 21 12.59 24.32 -13.58
N ARG A 22 13.55 23.51 -14.05
CA ARG A 22 13.51 22.05 -13.88
C ARG A 22 13.47 21.63 -12.40
N ARG A 23 14.20 22.32 -11.52
CA ARG A 23 14.13 22.08 -10.08
C ARG A 23 12.76 22.44 -9.49
N TYR A 24 12.17 23.56 -9.91
CA TYR A 24 10.84 23.97 -9.46
C TYR A 24 9.74 23.00 -9.93
N VAL A 25 9.74 22.67 -11.22
CA VAL A 25 8.80 21.69 -11.80
C VAL A 25 9.02 20.30 -11.19
N GLY A 26 10.26 19.89 -10.96
CA GLY A 26 10.55 18.62 -10.28
C GLY A 26 10.08 18.58 -8.82
N ARG A 27 10.05 19.72 -8.13
CA ARG A 27 9.66 19.78 -6.71
C ARG A 27 8.16 19.91 -6.51
N TRP A 28 7.46 20.62 -7.39
CA TRP A 28 6.04 20.97 -7.23
C TRP A 28 5.12 20.42 -8.30
N GLY A 29 5.64 20.01 -9.46
CA GLY A 29 4.84 19.60 -10.61
C GLY A 29 3.91 18.43 -10.28
N LEU A 30 4.39 17.44 -9.52
CA LEU A 30 3.57 16.32 -9.08
C LEU A 30 2.45 16.77 -8.13
N ILE A 31 2.76 17.62 -7.15
CA ILE A 31 1.79 18.11 -6.16
C ILE A 31 0.69 18.91 -6.86
N VAL A 32 1.06 19.80 -7.77
CA VAL A 32 0.12 20.61 -8.56
C VAL A 32 -0.74 19.71 -9.44
N ALA A 33 -0.14 18.73 -10.13
CA ALA A 33 -0.90 17.78 -10.95
C ALA A 33 -1.92 16.99 -10.10
N LEU A 34 -1.50 16.45 -8.95
CA LEU A 34 -2.37 15.71 -8.05
C LEU A 34 -3.47 16.57 -7.43
N ALA A 35 -3.23 17.86 -7.19
CA ALA A 35 -4.24 18.78 -6.67
C ALA A 35 -5.26 19.21 -7.75
N ILE A 36 -4.83 19.34 -9.00
CA ILE A 36 -5.70 19.74 -10.12
C ILE A 36 -6.60 18.58 -10.57
N LEU A 37 -6.13 17.34 -10.51
CA LEU A 37 -6.88 16.18 -11.04
C LEU A 37 -8.29 16.01 -10.42
N PRO A 38 -8.49 16.03 -9.08
CA PRO A 38 -9.83 15.92 -8.50
C PRO A 38 -10.77 17.05 -8.94
N ILE A 39 -10.24 18.28 -9.07
CA ILE A 39 -11.01 19.45 -9.51
C ILE A 39 -11.41 19.28 -10.98
N TYR A 40 -10.45 18.89 -11.83
CA TYR A 40 -10.69 18.65 -13.25
C TYR A 40 -11.75 17.57 -13.48
N TYR A 41 -11.63 16.42 -12.79
CA TYR A 41 -12.62 15.34 -12.91
C TYR A 41 -13.97 15.73 -12.30
N GLY A 42 -14.01 16.44 -11.19
CA GLY A 42 -15.27 16.93 -10.61
C GLY A 42 -16.03 17.88 -11.55
N VAL A 43 -15.32 18.80 -12.22
CA VAL A 43 -15.94 19.68 -13.23
C VAL A 43 -16.37 18.89 -14.46
N ARG A 44 -15.56 17.91 -14.90
CA ARG A 44 -15.91 17.04 -16.03
C ARG A 44 -17.16 16.21 -15.74
N ASP A 45 -17.30 15.66 -14.55
CA ASP A 45 -18.46 14.87 -14.14
C ASP A 45 -19.72 15.74 -14.06
N LEU A 46 -19.62 17.00 -13.62
CA LEU A 46 -20.77 17.93 -13.63
C LEU A 46 -21.16 18.35 -15.06
N THR A 47 -20.19 18.57 -15.94
CA THR A 47 -20.44 19.14 -17.28
C THR A 47 -20.76 18.10 -18.35
N HIS A 48 -19.98 17.03 -18.42
CA HIS A 48 -20.10 15.98 -19.43
C HIS A 48 -20.81 14.74 -18.89
N GLY A 49 -20.94 14.64 -17.56
CA GLY A 49 -21.51 13.49 -16.92
C GLY A 49 -20.61 12.25 -17.01
N TYR A 50 -20.94 11.24 -16.21
CA TYR A 50 -20.31 9.93 -16.27
C TYR A 50 -21.36 8.85 -16.52
N ALA A 51 -20.96 7.77 -17.20
CA ALA A 51 -21.86 6.65 -17.47
C ALA A 51 -22.03 5.81 -16.19
N ALA A 52 -23.24 5.77 -15.63
CA ALA A 52 -23.55 5.03 -14.41
C ALA A 52 -24.19 3.65 -14.67
N GLY A 53 -24.52 3.32 -15.93
CA GLY A 53 -25.14 2.06 -16.31
C GLY A 53 -25.84 2.15 -17.66
N VAL A 54 -26.52 1.06 -18.05
CA VAL A 54 -27.30 0.98 -19.30
C VAL A 54 -28.72 0.56 -18.95
N VAL A 55 -29.71 1.35 -19.36
CA VAL A 55 -31.15 1.05 -19.18
C VAL A 55 -31.81 1.02 -20.55
N ALA A 56 -32.46 -0.10 -20.87
CA ALA A 56 -33.09 -0.33 -22.18
C ALA A 56 -32.15 -0.10 -23.38
N GLY A 57 -30.86 -0.43 -23.22
CA GLY A 57 -29.85 -0.26 -24.27
C GLY A 57 -29.27 1.16 -24.39
N HIS A 58 -29.75 2.12 -23.61
CA HIS A 58 -29.22 3.49 -23.60
C HIS A 58 -28.33 3.75 -22.36
N PRO A 59 -27.16 4.39 -22.53
CA PRO A 59 -26.30 4.75 -21.41
C PRO A 59 -26.97 5.83 -20.55
N VAL A 60 -27.04 5.59 -19.25
CA VAL A 60 -27.53 6.57 -18.27
C VAL A 60 -26.35 7.43 -17.84
N ILE A 61 -26.42 8.72 -18.15
CA ILE A 61 -25.38 9.70 -17.81
C ILE A 61 -25.84 10.50 -16.59
N HIS A 62 -25.05 10.46 -15.52
CA HIS A 62 -25.27 11.27 -14.32
C HIS A 62 -24.35 12.48 -14.31
N HIS A 63 -24.88 13.63 -13.91
CA HIS A 63 -24.17 14.90 -13.81
C HIS A 63 -23.95 15.29 -12.33
N ASP A 64 -23.49 14.33 -11.52
CA ASP A 64 -23.37 14.45 -10.06
C ASP A 64 -21.93 14.20 -9.57
N LEU A 65 -21.62 14.64 -8.35
CA LEU A 65 -20.31 14.49 -7.69
C LEU A 65 -20.13 13.13 -6.97
N THR A 66 -21.06 12.20 -7.18
CA THR A 66 -21.09 10.85 -6.60
C THR A 66 -19.84 10.05 -6.95
N GLN A 67 -19.32 10.14 -8.17
CA GLN A 67 -18.10 9.44 -8.59
C GLN A 67 -16.87 9.99 -7.86
N LEU A 68 -16.78 11.32 -7.68
CA LEU A 68 -15.74 11.95 -6.88
C LEU A 68 -15.80 11.47 -5.42
N GLY A 69 -17.01 11.42 -4.83
CA GLY A 69 -17.21 10.92 -3.47
C GLY A 69 -16.80 9.45 -3.29
N PHE A 70 -17.14 8.60 -4.25
CA PHE A 70 -16.74 7.19 -4.25
C PHE A 70 -15.21 7.04 -4.38
N ASN A 71 -14.59 7.74 -5.33
CA ASN A 71 -13.14 7.70 -5.53
C ASN A 71 -12.37 8.20 -4.31
N PHE A 72 -12.91 9.21 -3.61
CA PHE A 72 -12.34 9.71 -2.36
C PHE A 72 -12.39 8.65 -1.26
N ALA A 73 -13.52 7.96 -1.09
CA ALA A 73 -13.66 6.86 -0.13
C ALA A 73 -12.70 5.70 -0.44
N VAL A 74 -12.57 5.32 -1.71
CA VAL A 74 -11.60 4.30 -2.16
C VAL A 74 -10.16 4.75 -1.91
N GLY A 75 -9.85 6.03 -2.17
CA GLY A 75 -8.53 6.62 -1.92
C GLY A 75 -8.13 6.56 -0.45
N ILE A 76 -9.04 6.93 0.47
CA ILE A 76 -8.83 6.80 1.91
C ILE A 76 -8.65 5.35 2.32
N SER A 77 -9.50 4.45 1.84
CA SER A 77 -9.42 3.02 2.17
C SER A 77 -8.07 2.43 1.76
N ASN A 78 -7.63 2.68 0.52
CA ASN A 78 -6.33 2.22 0.06
C ASN A 78 -5.18 2.88 0.83
N GLY A 79 -5.25 4.19 1.06
CA GLY A 79 -4.27 4.92 1.86
C GLY A 79 -4.12 4.35 3.27
N ALA A 80 -5.24 3.99 3.92
CA ALA A 80 -5.25 3.36 5.24
C ALA A 80 -4.58 1.97 5.21
N ILE A 81 -4.82 1.15 4.18
CA ILE A 81 -4.15 -0.14 4.00
C ILE A 81 -2.64 0.06 3.88
N TRP A 82 -2.18 0.98 3.01
CA TRP A 82 -0.76 1.28 2.85
C TRP A 82 -0.12 1.84 4.13
N ALA A 83 -0.84 2.71 4.85
CA ALA A 83 -0.38 3.26 6.13
C ALA A 83 -0.25 2.16 7.19
N LEU A 84 -1.22 1.24 7.29
CA LEU A 84 -1.16 0.10 8.20
C LEU A 84 -0.01 -0.85 7.86
N ILE A 85 0.21 -1.13 6.58
CA ILE A 85 1.35 -1.93 6.12
C ILE A 85 2.66 -1.25 6.51
N ALA A 86 2.80 0.06 6.26
CA ALA A 86 3.99 0.82 6.63
C ALA A 86 4.23 0.81 8.15
N ILE A 87 3.19 0.99 8.96
CA ILE A 87 3.26 0.89 10.42
C ILE A 87 3.68 -0.53 10.85
N GLY A 88 3.14 -1.57 10.23
CA GLY A 88 3.55 -2.96 10.50
C GLY A 88 5.04 -3.18 10.25
N TYR A 89 5.55 -2.73 9.09
CA TYR A 89 6.96 -2.84 8.76
C TYR A 89 7.87 -2.06 9.73
N THR A 90 7.48 -0.84 10.12
CA THR A 90 8.28 -0.03 11.05
C THR A 90 8.28 -0.60 12.47
N LEU A 91 7.17 -1.16 12.94
CA LEU A 91 7.08 -1.79 14.26
C LEU A 91 7.91 -3.07 14.34
N VAL A 92 7.80 -3.96 13.35
CA VAL A 92 8.55 -5.23 13.33
C VAL A 92 10.04 -4.96 13.25
N TYR A 93 10.47 -4.09 12.32
CA TYR A 93 11.88 -3.70 12.23
C TYR A 93 12.36 -2.98 13.49
N GLY A 94 11.51 -2.14 14.12
CA GLY A 94 11.85 -1.42 15.34
C GLY A 94 12.10 -2.33 16.56
N ILE A 95 11.47 -3.50 16.63
CA ILE A 95 11.66 -4.46 17.74
C ILE A 95 12.81 -5.43 17.44
N ILE A 96 12.86 -5.97 16.22
CA ILE A 96 13.74 -7.10 15.88
C ILE A 96 15.05 -6.62 15.23
N GLU A 97 15.08 -5.42 14.65
CA GLU A 97 16.21 -4.86 13.88
C GLU A 97 16.70 -5.77 12.73
N LEU A 98 15.82 -6.65 12.23
CA LEU A 98 16.08 -7.58 11.13
C LEU A 98 15.11 -7.32 9.98
N ILE A 99 15.61 -7.48 8.75
CA ILE A 99 14.80 -7.39 7.53
C ILE A 99 13.94 -8.64 7.43
N ASN A 100 12.63 -8.49 7.63
CA ASN A 100 11.65 -9.57 7.52
C ASN A 100 10.99 -9.55 6.13
N PHE A 101 11.35 -10.50 5.26
CA PHE A 101 10.71 -10.68 3.96
C PHE A 101 9.35 -11.39 4.03
N ALA A 102 9.14 -12.24 5.04
CA ALA A 102 7.92 -13.02 5.24
C ALA A 102 6.71 -12.18 5.64
N HIS A 103 6.90 -10.91 6.02
CA HIS A 103 5.81 -10.00 6.38
C HIS A 103 4.76 -9.87 5.26
N GLY A 104 5.19 -9.80 4.00
CA GLY A 104 4.27 -9.74 2.86
C GLY A 104 3.50 -11.05 2.66
N ASP A 105 4.16 -12.19 2.90
CA ASP A 105 3.55 -13.51 2.73
C ASP A 105 2.57 -13.83 3.86
N VAL A 106 2.81 -13.35 5.08
CA VAL A 106 1.83 -13.45 6.18
C VAL A 106 0.57 -12.63 5.86
N PHE A 107 0.72 -11.44 5.26
CA PHE A 107 -0.42 -10.65 4.79
C PHE A 107 -1.21 -11.37 3.68
N MET A 108 -0.51 -12.06 2.77
CA MET A 108 -1.14 -12.93 1.76
C MET A 108 -1.97 -14.04 2.41
N ILE A 109 -1.41 -14.80 3.36
CA ILE A 109 -2.14 -15.87 4.06
C ILE A 109 -3.36 -15.31 4.83
N GLY A 110 -3.23 -14.14 5.46
CA GLY A 110 -4.35 -13.45 6.10
C GLY A 110 -5.46 -13.08 5.12
N SER A 111 -5.10 -12.56 3.95
CA SER A 111 -6.06 -12.22 2.89
C SER A 111 -6.76 -13.47 2.34
N PHE A 112 -6.03 -14.58 2.16
CA PHE A 112 -6.62 -15.85 1.71
C PHE A 112 -7.56 -16.44 2.76
N THR A 113 -7.20 -16.29 4.04
CA THR A 113 -8.08 -16.66 5.16
C THR A 113 -9.38 -15.85 5.12
N ALA A 114 -9.28 -14.52 4.95
CA ALA A 114 -10.45 -13.65 4.85
C ALA A 114 -11.37 -14.07 3.69
N VAL A 115 -10.83 -14.20 2.48
CA VAL A 115 -11.58 -14.59 1.28
C VAL A 115 -12.16 -16.00 1.41
N GLY A 116 -11.38 -16.94 1.94
CA GLY A 116 -11.82 -18.31 2.19
C GLY A 116 -13.01 -18.35 3.14
N LEU A 117 -12.99 -17.60 4.25
CA LEU A 117 -14.12 -17.48 5.16
C LEU A 117 -15.35 -16.89 4.48
N TRP A 118 -15.19 -15.85 3.67
CA TRP A 118 -16.32 -15.25 2.96
C TRP A 118 -16.95 -16.26 1.97
N GLY A 119 -16.12 -17.04 1.28
CA GLY A 119 -16.56 -18.13 0.42
C GLY A 119 -17.29 -19.24 1.18
N THR A 120 -16.77 -19.69 2.32
CA THR A 120 -17.38 -20.79 3.11
C THR A 120 -18.67 -20.38 3.79
N PHE A 121 -18.75 -19.16 4.31
CA PHE A 121 -19.95 -18.63 4.95
C PHE A 121 -20.97 -18.03 3.95
N GLY A 122 -20.63 -18.02 2.66
CA GLY A 122 -21.51 -17.47 1.60
C GLY A 122 -21.81 -15.98 1.79
N ILE A 123 -20.88 -15.23 2.39
CA ILE A 123 -21.05 -13.79 2.64
C ILE A 123 -20.81 -13.08 1.32
N GLY A 124 -21.86 -12.45 0.79
CA GLY A 124 -21.83 -11.80 -0.52
C GLY A 124 -22.83 -10.64 -0.62
N LEU A 125 -23.04 -10.12 -1.83
CA LEU A 125 -23.96 -8.99 -2.06
C LEU A 125 -25.43 -9.31 -1.71
N SER A 126 -25.79 -10.60 -1.63
CA SER A 126 -27.13 -11.06 -1.22
C SER A 126 -27.32 -11.12 0.30
N THR A 127 -26.25 -10.97 1.08
CA THR A 127 -26.32 -10.99 2.54
C THR A 127 -26.83 -9.64 3.04
N GLY A 128 -27.86 -9.63 3.89
CA GLY A 128 -28.35 -8.40 4.50
C GLY A 128 -27.26 -7.65 5.27
N THR A 129 -27.41 -6.32 5.42
CA THR A 129 -26.37 -5.43 6.00
C THR A 129 -25.83 -5.91 7.35
N ALA A 130 -26.70 -6.46 8.21
CA ALA A 130 -26.29 -7.02 9.49
C ALA A 130 -25.38 -8.27 9.35
N GLY A 131 -25.65 -9.13 8.37
CA GLY A 131 -24.83 -10.30 8.10
C GLY A 131 -23.47 -9.94 7.49
N VAL A 132 -23.41 -8.89 6.66
CA VAL A 132 -22.14 -8.37 6.13
C VAL A 132 -21.28 -7.79 7.26
N ILE A 133 -21.87 -6.99 8.16
CA ILE A 133 -21.14 -6.42 9.31
C ILE A 133 -20.65 -7.53 10.24
N GLY A 134 -21.52 -8.48 10.58
CA GLY A 134 -21.16 -9.63 11.43
C GLY A 134 -20.07 -10.49 10.80
N GLY A 135 -20.17 -10.74 9.48
CA GLY A 135 -19.16 -11.45 8.71
C GLY A 135 -17.82 -10.71 8.67
N LEU A 136 -17.83 -9.39 8.50
CA LEU A 136 -16.62 -8.57 8.53
C LEU A 136 -15.93 -8.64 9.90
N LEU A 137 -16.69 -8.50 11.00
CA LEU A 137 -16.12 -8.59 12.36
C LEU A 137 -15.60 -10.00 12.67
N GLY A 138 -16.35 -11.04 12.29
CA GLY A 138 -15.94 -12.42 12.47
C GLY A 138 -14.67 -12.75 11.69
N THR A 139 -14.60 -12.33 10.42
CA THR A 139 -13.43 -12.53 9.57
C THR A 139 -12.22 -11.74 10.06
N LEU A 140 -12.40 -10.51 10.55
CA LEU A 140 -11.35 -9.75 11.21
C LEU A 140 -10.75 -10.52 12.40
N VAL A 141 -11.57 -11.02 13.32
CA VAL A 141 -11.08 -11.75 14.51
C VAL A 141 -10.34 -13.02 14.11
N VAL A 142 -10.91 -13.82 13.21
CA VAL A 142 -10.28 -15.07 12.77
C VAL A 142 -8.96 -14.80 12.05
N THR A 143 -8.91 -13.84 11.15
CA THR A 143 -7.68 -13.48 10.43
C THR A 143 -6.61 -12.92 11.36
N MET A 144 -6.96 -12.12 12.37
CA MET A 144 -6.02 -11.65 13.39
C MET A 144 -5.40 -12.83 14.15
N ILE A 145 -6.20 -13.82 14.54
CA ILE A 145 -5.72 -15.02 15.24
C ILE A 145 -4.78 -15.81 14.34
N VAL A 146 -5.17 -16.08 13.09
CA VAL A 146 -4.35 -16.85 12.13
C VAL A 146 -3.01 -16.16 11.86
N CYS A 147 -3.02 -14.87 11.54
CA CYS A 147 -1.79 -14.10 11.30
C CYS A 147 -0.92 -14.01 12.56
N GLY A 148 -1.53 -13.83 13.74
CA GLY A 148 -0.82 -13.78 15.01
C GLY A 148 -0.11 -15.09 15.34
N VAL A 149 -0.83 -16.21 15.22
CA VAL A 149 -0.26 -17.55 15.43
C VAL A 149 0.85 -17.83 14.44
N LEU A 150 0.65 -17.49 13.16
CA LEU A 150 1.65 -17.68 12.12
C LEU A 150 2.93 -16.87 12.42
N ASN A 151 2.81 -15.61 12.81
CA ASN A 151 3.95 -14.79 13.20
C ASN A 151 4.70 -15.34 14.41
N VAL A 152 3.99 -15.80 15.44
CA VAL A 152 4.61 -16.44 16.61
C VAL A 152 5.36 -17.72 16.23
N LEU A 153 4.79 -18.52 15.29
CA LEU A 153 5.46 -19.71 14.78
C LEU A 153 6.75 -19.35 14.02
N ILE A 154 6.69 -18.36 13.13
CA ILE A 154 7.88 -17.89 12.39
C ILE A 154 8.92 -17.37 13.37
N GLU A 155 8.54 -16.56 14.35
CA GLU A 155 9.48 -16.05 15.36
C GLU A 155 10.14 -17.20 16.12
N ARG A 156 9.37 -18.17 16.61
CA ARG A 156 9.90 -19.28 17.41
C ARG A 156 10.79 -20.23 16.60
N VAL A 157 10.42 -20.52 15.36
CA VAL A 157 11.10 -21.53 14.53
C VAL A 157 12.23 -20.92 13.71
N ALA A 158 12.00 -19.75 13.10
CA ALA A 158 12.96 -19.11 12.21
C ALA A 158 13.91 -18.17 12.95
N TYR A 159 13.39 -17.27 13.80
CA TYR A 159 14.21 -16.14 14.28
C TYR A 159 14.85 -16.37 15.64
N ARG A 160 14.11 -16.95 16.60
CA ARG A 160 14.58 -17.17 17.96
C ARG A 160 15.86 -18.02 18.04
N PRO A 161 16.03 -19.12 17.26
CA PRO A 161 17.25 -19.92 17.28
C PRO A 161 18.46 -19.20 16.68
N LEU A 162 18.22 -18.28 15.74
CA LEU A 162 19.25 -17.58 14.98
C LEU A 162 19.61 -16.20 15.56
N ARG A 163 19.11 -15.85 16.75
CA ARG A 163 19.38 -14.56 17.39
C ARG A 163 20.86 -14.34 17.72
N SER A 164 21.61 -15.39 18.00
CA SER A 164 23.06 -15.35 18.26
C SER A 164 23.92 -15.54 17.00
N ALA A 165 23.29 -15.77 15.85
CA ALA A 165 23.99 -16.01 14.59
C ALA A 165 24.33 -14.69 13.87
N PRO A 166 25.28 -14.70 12.91
CA PRO A 166 25.57 -13.53 12.09
C PRO A 166 24.32 -13.04 11.33
N LYS A 167 24.19 -11.71 11.14
CA LYS A 167 23.01 -11.05 10.55
C LYS A 167 22.57 -11.60 9.16
N LEU A 168 23.45 -12.28 8.45
CA LEU A 168 23.15 -12.93 7.16
C LEU A 168 22.26 -14.18 7.32
N ALA A 169 22.42 -14.94 8.40
CA ALA A 169 21.68 -16.20 8.58
C ALA A 169 20.17 -15.99 8.81
N PRO A 170 19.71 -15.01 9.63
CA PRO A 170 18.30 -14.65 9.71
C PRO A 170 17.71 -14.17 8.38
N LEU A 171 18.49 -13.46 7.56
CA LEU A 171 18.04 -12.98 6.25
C LEU A 171 17.73 -14.15 5.29
N ILE A 172 18.65 -15.11 5.18
CA ILE A 172 18.46 -16.31 4.34
C ILE A 172 17.26 -17.13 4.84
N THR A 173 17.12 -17.28 6.16
CA THR A 173 16.00 -17.99 6.76
C THR A 173 14.67 -17.28 6.49
N ALA A 174 14.64 -15.94 6.54
CA ALA A 174 13.45 -15.15 6.20
C ALA A 174 13.02 -15.37 4.75
N VAL A 175 13.97 -15.35 3.80
CA VAL A 175 13.68 -15.66 2.39
C VAL A 175 13.18 -17.09 2.22
N GLY A 176 13.78 -18.06 2.91
CA GLY A 176 13.34 -19.46 2.88
C GLY A 176 11.89 -19.62 3.35
N PHE A 177 11.53 -18.96 4.46
CA PHE A 177 10.16 -18.96 4.97
C PHE A 177 9.19 -18.27 4.01
N SER A 178 9.58 -17.17 3.37
CA SER A 178 8.77 -16.53 2.33
C SER A 178 8.38 -17.51 1.21
N PHE A 179 9.35 -18.27 0.68
CA PHE A 179 9.06 -19.27 -0.35
C PHE A 179 8.14 -20.38 0.17
N ILE A 180 8.33 -20.86 1.41
CA ILE A 180 7.45 -21.86 2.01
C ILE A 180 6.01 -21.33 2.08
N LEU A 181 5.82 -20.11 2.60
CA LEU A 181 4.49 -19.51 2.75
C LEU A 181 3.82 -19.25 1.39
N GLN A 182 4.59 -18.82 0.39
CA GLN A 182 4.09 -18.66 -0.98
C GLN A 182 3.61 -19.99 -1.56
N ASN A 183 4.39 -21.06 -1.41
CA ASN A 183 4.00 -22.39 -1.89
C ASN A 183 2.78 -22.94 -1.13
N VAL A 184 2.69 -22.71 0.18
CA VAL A 184 1.49 -23.05 0.97
C VAL A 184 0.27 -22.29 0.45
N GLY A 185 0.41 -21.00 0.14
CA GLY A 185 -0.67 -20.21 -0.46
C GLY A 185 -1.11 -20.75 -1.82
N LEU A 186 -0.16 -21.14 -2.68
CA LEU A 186 -0.46 -21.76 -3.98
C LEU A 186 -1.21 -23.08 -3.82
N LEU A 187 -0.73 -23.97 -2.94
CA LEU A 187 -1.41 -25.24 -2.63
C LEU A 187 -2.84 -25.02 -2.11
N TRP A 188 -3.05 -24.00 -1.28
CA TRP A 188 -4.38 -23.70 -0.75
C TRP A 188 -5.38 -23.29 -1.84
N ARG A 189 -4.94 -22.54 -2.86
CA ARG A 189 -5.82 -22.14 -3.97
C ARG A 189 -6.09 -23.28 -4.97
N GLY A 190 -5.47 -24.44 -4.80
CA GLY A 190 -5.59 -25.59 -5.69
C GLY A 190 -4.53 -25.61 -6.78
N GLY A 191 -3.26 -25.67 -6.36
CA GLY A 191 -2.10 -25.83 -7.26
C GLY A 191 -2.19 -27.01 -8.21
#